data_AF-N1VVD5-F1
#
_entry.id   AF-N1VVD5-F1
#
_cell.length_a   1.000
_cell.length_b   1.000
_cell.length_c   1.000
_cell.angle_alpha   90.00
_cell.angle_beta   90.00
_cell.angle_gamma   90.00
#
_symmetry.space_group_name_H-M   'P 1'
#
loop_
_entity.id
_entity.type
_entity.pdbx_description
1 polymer ?
#
loop_
_entity_poly.entity_id
_entity_poly.type
_entity_poly.pdbx_seq_one_letter_code
_entity_poly.pdbx_strand_id
1 'polypeptide(L)'
;MKQILLGFSMILFLASCFESGEEVKKEEENKQTFYLTTFYLVRQSGNCIKTNTSLTSNNQFCSRRPLGVCNVNQLIVTQAEVNVILNEARIIQSRTVDCQESILQSGVLSSKATTVANIDSFKSQYTFRVVETCELEGFQEASGTRLANFTEIQWLESVRGKIAKAAKSISANTFLPQANRDRANSCLNLEFKDWEKDLAQGNIDNKILVEIVHP
;
A
#
# COMPACT_ATOMS: atom_id res chain seq x y z
N MET A 1 75.85 -0.58 -8.17
CA MET A 1 74.78 -1.46 -7.65
C MET A 1 73.97 -0.91 -6.46
N LYS A 2 74.42 0.11 -5.70
CA LYS A 2 73.61 0.70 -4.61
C LYS A 2 72.58 1.76 -5.02
N GLN A 3 72.74 2.42 -6.18
CA GLN A 3 71.81 3.45 -6.66
C GLN A 3 70.58 2.91 -7.40
N ILE A 4 70.64 1.69 -7.92
CA ILE A 4 69.52 1.05 -8.65
C ILE A 4 68.47 0.50 -7.66
N LEU A 5 68.90 0.04 -6.47
CA LEU A 5 68.00 -0.45 -5.44
C LEU A 5 67.13 0.65 -4.81
N LEU A 6 67.65 1.88 -4.70
CA LEU A 6 66.92 3.02 -4.14
C LEU A 6 65.84 3.55 -5.09
N GLY A 7 66.05 3.46 -6.41
CA GLY A 7 65.04 3.86 -7.40
C GLY A 7 63.85 2.91 -7.47
N PHE A 8 64.08 1.60 -7.32
CA PHE A 8 63.01 0.59 -7.40
C PHE A 8 62.08 0.62 -6.17
N SER A 9 62.62 0.95 -4.98
CA SER A 9 61.83 1.15 -3.77
C SER A 9 60.92 2.38 -3.82
N MET A 10 61.28 3.41 -4.57
CA MET A 10 60.51 4.66 -4.66
C MET A 10 59.36 4.56 -5.66
N ILE A 11 59.50 3.71 -6.70
CA ILE A 11 58.44 3.43 -7.69
C ILE A 11 57.37 2.51 -7.08
N LEU A 12 57.75 1.55 -6.22
CA LEU A 12 56.80 0.69 -5.52
C LEU A 12 55.92 1.44 -4.51
N PHE A 13 56.39 2.57 -3.96
CA PHE A 13 55.59 3.44 -3.08
C PHE A 13 54.61 4.36 -3.84
N LEU A 14 54.82 4.59 -5.14
CA LEU A 14 53.93 5.42 -5.97
C LEU A 14 52.79 4.61 -6.61
N ALA A 15 52.95 3.28 -6.74
CA ALA A 15 51.91 2.40 -7.26
C ALA A 15 50.83 2.05 -6.21
N SER A 16 51.11 2.20 -4.92
CA SER A 16 50.15 1.91 -3.83
C SER A 16 49.21 3.08 -3.48
N CYS A 17 49.28 4.21 -4.19
CA CYS A 17 48.48 5.41 -3.91
C CYS A 17 47.49 5.77 -5.02
N PHE A 18 47.27 4.89 -6.00
CA PHE A 18 46.26 5.05 -7.05
C PHE A 18 45.21 3.94 -6.93
N GLU A 19 44.53 3.90 -5.79
CA GLU A 19 43.18 3.34 -5.76
C GLU A 19 42.35 4.25 -6.65
N SER A 20 41.93 3.74 -7.80
CA SER A 20 41.33 4.59 -8.84
C SER A 20 40.06 5.23 -8.26
N GLY A 21 39.91 6.54 -8.40
CA GLY A 21 38.74 7.25 -7.86
C GLY A 21 37.40 6.77 -8.44
N GLU A 22 37.43 5.94 -9.49
CA GLU A 22 36.27 5.27 -10.07
C GLU A 22 35.89 3.98 -9.32
N GLU A 23 36.87 3.18 -8.87
CA GLU A 23 36.63 1.99 -8.05
C GLU A 23 36.09 2.37 -6.66
N VAL A 24 36.66 3.41 -6.04
CA VAL A 24 36.17 3.93 -4.74
C VAL A 24 34.73 4.44 -4.87
N LYS A 25 34.40 5.18 -5.94
CA LYS A 25 33.03 5.65 -6.21
C LYS A 25 32.06 4.49 -6.43
N LYS A 26 32.44 3.48 -7.21
CA LYS A 26 31.61 2.30 -7.48
C LYS A 26 31.36 1.50 -6.20
N GLU A 27 32.35 1.39 -5.32
CA GLU A 27 32.18 0.76 -4.01
C GLU A 27 31.23 1.56 -3.11
N GLU A 28 31.34 2.89 -3.08
CA GLU A 28 30.41 3.77 -2.37
C GLU A 28 28.98 3.66 -2.92
N GLU A 29 28.78 3.68 -4.23
CA GLU A 29 27.47 3.49 -4.88
C GLU A 29 26.87 2.11 -4.55
N ASN A 30 27.68 1.05 -4.56
CA ASN A 30 27.26 -0.28 -4.17
C ASN A 30 26.84 -0.35 -2.69
N LYS A 31 27.61 0.29 -1.79
CA LYS A 31 27.26 0.40 -0.37
C LYS A 31 25.94 1.15 -0.20
N GLN A 32 25.77 2.29 -0.86
CA GLN A 32 24.52 3.05 -0.82
C GLN A 32 23.34 2.23 -1.34
N THR A 33 23.50 1.54 -2.47
CA THR A 33 22.48 0.66 -3.05
C THR A 33 22.11 -0.46 -2.09
N PHE A 34 23.10 -1.09 -1.45
CA PHE A 34 22.89 -2.13 -0.46
C PHE A 34 22.11 -1.60 0.75
N TYR A 35 22.49 -0.43 1.29
CA TYR A 35 21.76 0.20 2.39
C TYR A 35 20.31 0.50 2.02
N LEU A 36 20.08 1.15 0.87
CA LEU A 36 18.74 1.49 0.39
C LEU A 36 17.87 0.24 0.17
N THR A 37 18.45 -0.82 -0.40
CA THR A 37 17.76 -2.10 -0.60
C THR A 37 17.41 -2.75 0.73
N THR A 38 18.35 -2.76 1.69
CA THR A 38 18.12 -3.29 3.03
C THR A 38 17.01 -2.51 3.74
N PHE A 39 17.05 -1.18 3.71
CA PHE A 39 15.99 -0.34 4.27
C PHE A 39 14.63 -0.59 3.61
N TYR A 40 14.60 -0.78 2.29
CA TYR A 40 13.38 -1.12 1.57
C TYR A 40 12.82 -2.47 2.06
N LEU A 41 13.65 -3.51 2.13
CA LEU A 41 13.22 -4.84 2.59
C LEU A 41 12.69 -4.81 4.03
N VAL A 42 13.38 -4.09 4.92
CA VAL A 42 12.93 -3.90 6.31
C VAL A 42 11.59 -3.15 6.36
N ARG A 43 11.38 -2.14 5.51
CA ARG A 43 10.11 -1.42 5.45
C ARG A 43 8.95 -2.25 4.91
N GLN A 44 9.24 -3.26 4.11
CA GLN A 44 8.26 -4.18 3.51
C GLN A 44 8.00 -5.44 4.35
N SER A 45 8.68 -5.60 5.48
CA SER A 45 8.51 -6.77 6.34
C SER A 45 7.42 -6.60 7.40
N GLY A 46 6.93 -7.73 7.90
CA GLY A 46 5.96 -7.82 8.98
C GLY A 46 4.52 -7.52 8.58
N ASN A 47 3.66 -7.58 9.58
CA ASN A 47 2.24 -7.29 9.54
C ASN A 47 1.91 -6.22 10.57
N CYS A 48 0.70 -5.67 10.52
CA CYS A 48 0.30 -4.56 11.35
C CYS A 48 -0.89 -4.93 12.24
N ILE A 49 -0.71 -4.80 13.55
CA ILE A 49 -1.81 -4.80 14.52
C ILE A 49 -2.17 -3.35 14.84
N LYS A 50 -3.43 -3.01 14.59
CA LYS A 50 -4.09 -1.76 14.98
C LYS A 50 -5.00 -2.08 16.17
N THR A 51 -4.82 -1.41 17.30
CA THR A 51 -5.68 -1.56 18.49
C THR A 51 -6.47 -0.27 18.71
N ASN A 52 -7.79 -0.37 18.86
CA ASN A 52 -8.66 0.75 19.24
C ASN A 52 -8.91 0.72 20.75
N THR A 53 -8.23 1.59 21.49
CA THR A 53 -8.32 1.67 22.96
C THR A 53 -9.68 2.16 23.47
N SER A 54 -10.53 2.70 22.60
CA SER A 54 -11.90 3.12 22.96
C SER A 54 -12.91 1.96 22.98
N LEU A 55 -12.55 0.80 22.42
CA LEU A 55 -13.40 -0.39 22.39
C LEU A 55 -12.99 -1.35 23.50
N THR A 56 -13.98 -1.88 24.23
CA THR A 56 -13.78 -2.81 25.36
C THR A 56 -13.63 -4.27 24.93
N SER A 57 -14.02 -4.61 23.69
CA SER A 57 -13.93 -5.95 23.10
C SER A 57 -13.75 -5.84 21.58
N ASN A 58 -13.20 -6.88 20.94
CA ASN A 58 -12.97 -6.92 19.47
C ASN A 58 -12.24 -5.68 18.97
N ASN A 59 -11.24 -5.26 19.73
CA ASN A 59 -10.59 -3.96 19.57
C ASN A 59 -9.24 -4.04 18.87
N GLN A 60 -8.75 -5.24 18.55
CA GLN A 60 -7.52 -5.48 17.82
C GLN A 60 -7.83 -5.96 16.40
N PHE A 61 -7.12 -5.39 15.43
CA PHE A 61 -7.27 -5.66 14.02
C PHE A 61 -5.90 -5.94 13.44
N CYS A 62 -5.73 -7.04 12.70
CA CYS A 62 -4.48 -7.36 12.01
C CYS A 62 -4.64 -7.25 10.50
N SER A 63 -3.64 -6.69 9.82
CA SER A 63 -3.56 -6.64 8.37
C SER A 63 -2.14 -6.84 7.87
N ARG A 64 -2.01 -7.18 6.58
CA ARG A 64 -0.70 -7.35 5.92
C ARG A 64 -0.04 -6.02 5.52
N ARG A 65 -0.20 -4.98 6.33
CA ARG A 65 0.54 -3.73 6.17
C ARG A 65 1.91 -3.86 6.82
N PRO A 66 3.00 -3.53 6.12
CA PRO A 66 4.34 -3.77 6.62
C PRO A 66 4.82 -2.66 7.56
N LEU A 67 6.00 -2.85 8.15
CA LEU A 67 6.65 -1.95 9.11
C LEU A 67 6.63 -0.48 8.66
N GLY A 68 6.97 -0.20 7.40
CA GLY A 68 7.03 1.17 6.87
C GLY A 68 5.69 1.89 6.85
N VAL A 69 4.59 1.15 6.99
CA VAL A 69 3.22 1.67 6.91
C VAL A 69 2.51 1.54 8.25
N CYS A 70 2.88 0.60 9.12
CA CYS A 70 2.20 0.30 10.39
C CYS A 70 2.33 1.41 11.45
N ASN A 71 1.54 2.46 11.31
CA ASN A 71 1.49 3.58 12.23
C ASN A 71 0.17 4.38 12.04
N VAL A 72 -0.02 5.36 12.91
CA VAL A 72 -1.23 6.21 12.92
C VAL A 72 -1.48 6.97 11.61
N ASN A 73 -0.47 7.19 10.78
CA ASN A 73 -0.63 7.91 9.52
C ASN A 73 -1.52 7.15 8.53
N GLN A 74 -1.74 5.83 8.71
CA GLN A 74 -2.74 5.08 7.94
C GLN A 74 -4.16 5.65 8.08
N LEU A 75 -4.46 6.34 9.18
CA LEU A 75 -5.78 6.93 9.46
C LEU A 75 -5.87 8.40 9.04
N ILE A 76 -4.75 8.99 8.59
CA ILE A 76 -4.65 10.41 8.29
C ILE A 76 -4.64 10.57 6.78
N VAL A 77 -5.60 11.33 6.26
CA VAL A 77 -5.66 11.71 4.86
C VAL A 77 -5.35 13.19 4.75
N THR A 78 -4.33 13.54 3.99
CA THR A 78 -3.95 14.93 3.73
C THR A 78 -4.78 15.56 2.62
N GLN A 79 -4.82 16.89 2.55
CA GLN A 79 -5.50 17.59 1.45
C GLN A 79 -4.86 17.27 0.08
N ALA A 80 -3.54 17.03 0.05
CA ALA A 80 -2.84 16.63 -1.17
C ALA A 80 -3.34 15.26 -1.67
N GLU A 81 -3.49 14.28 -0.78
CA GLU A 81 -4.05 12.97 -1.11
C GLU A 81 -5.50 13.07 -1.59
N VAL A 82 -6.32 13.91 -0.96
CA VAL A 82 -7.69 14.17 -1.44
C VAL A 82 -7.67 14.72 -2.87
N ASN A 83 -6.78 15.66 -3.16
CA ASN A 83 -6.67 16.23 -4.51
C ASN A 83 -6.26 15.17 -5.54
N VAL A 84 -5.32 14.28 -5.19
CA VAL A 84 -4.93 13.14 -6.04
C VAL A 84 -6.11 12.20 -6.27
N ILE A 85 -6.81 11.82 -5.20
CA ILE A 85 -8.00 10.95 -5.24
C ILE A 85 -9.08 11.51 -6.18
N LEU A 86 -9.40 12.80 -6.04
CA LEU A 86 -10.42 13.46 -6.87
C LEU A 86 -9.96 13.60 -8.34
N ASN A 87 -8.67 13.83 -8.56
CA ASN A 87 -8.12 13.92 -9.90
C ASN A 87 -8.12 12.55 -10.62
N GLU A 88 -7.74 11.49 -9.92
CA GLU A 88 -7.82 10.12 -10.46
C GLU A 88 -9.25 9.74 -10.84
N ALA A 89 -10.24 10.05 -9.99
CA ALA A 89 -11.64 9.80 -10.30
C ALA A 89 -12.09 10.55 -11.56
N ARG A 90 -11.66 11.82 -11.71
CA ARG A 90 -11.95 12.62 -12.91
C ARG A 90 -11.31 12.02 -14.17
N ILE A 91 -10.07 11.52 -14.08
CA ILE A 91 -9.38 10.86 -15.20
C ILE A 91 -10.12 9.59 -15.62
N ILE A 92 -10.59 8.78 -14.66
CA ILE A 92 -11.39 7.59 -14.96
C ILE A 92 -12.70 7.99 -15.63
N GLN A 93 -13.40 9.00 -15.09
CA GLN A 93 -14.65 9.50 -15.66
C GLN A 93 -14.47 10.01 -17.10
N SER A 94 -13.39 10.74 -17.39
CA SER A 94 -13.13 11.28 -18.73
C SER A 94 -12.74 10.20 -19.73
N ARG A 95 -12.07 9.13 -19.29
CA ARG A 95 -11.72 7.99 -20.13
C ARG A 95 -12.91 7.06 -20.38
N THR A 96 -13.74 6.83 -19.36
CA THR A 96 -14.85 5.87 -19.40
C THR A 96 -16.09 6.47 -18.73
N VAL A 97 -16.93 7.12 -19.55
CA VAL A 97 -18.14 7.82 -19.10
C VAL A 97 -19.10 6.88 -18.34
N ASP A 98 -19.16 5.60 -18.73
CA ASP A 98 -19.99 4.58 -18.09
C ASP A 98 -19.63 4.35 -16.61
N CYS A 99 -18.45 4.78 -16.15
CA CYS A 99 -18.05 4.71 -14.75
C CYS A 99 -18.67 5.80 -13.87
N GLN A 100 -19.40 6.78 -14.41
CA GLN A 100 -19.94 7.90 -13.65
C GLN A 100 -20.78 7.48 -12.43
N GLU A 101 -21.71 6.54 -12.60
CA GLU A 101 -22.55 6.06 -11.48
C GLU A 101 -21.70 5.30 -10.45
N SER A 102 -20.77 4.47 -10.90
CA SER A 102 -19.85 3.74 -10.03
C SER A 102 -18.97 4.68 -9.21
N ILE A 103 -18.50 5.79 -9.81
CA ILE A 103 -17.76 6.84 -9.10
C ILE A 103 -18.63 7.49 -8.03
N LEU A 104 -19.87 7.83 -8.35
CA LEU A 104 -20.79 8.45 -7.39
C LEU A 104 -21.05 7.55 -6.17
N GLN A 105 -21.26 6.26 -6.40
CA GLN A 105 -21.54 5.28 -5.33
C GLN A 105 -20.28 4.76 -4.60
N SER A 106 -19.09 5.01 -5.13
CA SER A 106 -17.82 4.53 -4.54
C SER A 106 -17.40 5.26 -3.26
N GLY A 107 -18.02 6.39 -2.95
CA GLY A 107 -17.62 7.26 -1.85
C GLY A 107 -16.35 8.07 -2.11
N VAL A 108 -15.70 7.93 -3.29
CA VAL A 108 -14.48 8.66 -3.64
C VAL A 108 -14.71 10.17 -3.62
N LEU A 109 -15.84 10.64 -4.15
CA LEU A 109 -16.21 12.06 -4.16
C LEU A 109 -16.49 12.64 -2.75
N SER A 110 -16.69 11.78 -1.75
CA SER A 110 -16.90 12.18 -0.36
C SER A 110 -15.62 12.18 0.48
N SER A 111 -14.46 11.88 -0.14
CA SER A 111 -13.17 11.89 0.54
C SER A 111 -12.83 13.29 1.05
N LYS A 112 -12.41 13.38 2.32
CA LYS A 112 -12.07 14.63 2.99
C LYS A 112 -10.75 14.47 3.73
N ALA A 113 -10.01 15.57 3.87
CA ALA A 113 -8.80 15.59 4.66
C ALA A 113 -9.15 15.41 6.15
N THR A 114 -8.31 14.69 6.87
CA THR A 114 -8.43 14.52 8.31
C THR A 114 -8.15 15.86 8.99
N THR A 115 -9.07 16.30 9.86
CA THR A 115 -8.90 17.53 10.64
C THR A 115 -7.87 17.36 11.76
N VAL A 116 -7.31 18.46 12.26
CA VAL A 116 -6.36 18.42 13.40
C VAL A 116 -6.98 17.73 14.63
N ALA A 117 -8.23 18.06 14.96
CA ALA A 117 -8.94 17.42 16.06
C ALA A 117 -9.06 15.89 15.88
N ASN A 118 -9.32 15.43 14.65
CA ASN A 118 -9.38 14.00 14.37
C ASN A 118 -7.99 13.34 14.46
N ILE A 119 -6.91 14.03 14.06
CA ILE A 119 -5.54 13.51 14.19
C ILE A 119 -5.20 13.26 15.66
N ASP A 120 -5.48 14.21 16.53
CA ASP A 120 -5.22 14.08 17.97
C ASP A 120 -6.09 12.98 18.60
N SER A 121 -7.34 12.87 18.16
CA SER A 121 -8.23 11.76 18.53
C SER A 121 -7.66 10.42 18.07
N PHE A 122 -7.15 10.30 16.85
CA PHE A 122 -6.60 9.03 16.36
C PHE A 122 -5.34 8.62 17.12
N LYS A 123 -4.45 9.57 17.42
CA LYS A 123 -3.22 9.30 18.20
C LYS A 123 -3.51 8.84 19.64
N SER A 124 -4.61 9.30 20.24
CA SER A 124 -5.00 8.89 21.60
C SER A 124 -5.81 7.58 21.61
N GLN A 125 -6.59 7.30 20.56
CA GLN A 125 -7.47 6.13 20.49
C GLN A 125 -6.83 4.91 19.84
N TYR A 126 -5.81 5.07 19.01
CA TYR A 126 -5.24 3.97 18.25
C TYR A 126 -3.76 3.75 18.56
N THR A 127 -3.42 2.49 18.84
CA THR A 127 -2.03 2.04 18.93
C THR A 127 -1.72 1.06 17.81
N PHE A 128 -0.46 1.09 17.36
CA PHE A 128 0.02 0.28 16.23
C PHE A 128 1.23 -0.52 16.68
N ARG A 129 1.26 -1.81 16.31
CA ARG A 129 2.37 -2.71 16.59
C ARG A 129 2.68 -3.54 15.36
N VAL A 130 3.95 -3.64 15.04
CA VAL A 130 4.45 -4.50 13.97
C VAL A 130 4.73 -5.87 14.54
N VAL A 131 4.29 -6.89 13.82
CA VAL A 131 4.39 -8.30 14.21
C VAL A 131 4.87 -9.14 13.03
N GLU A 132 5.38 -10.33 13.29
CA GLU A 132 5.88 -11.20 12.22
C GLU A 132 4.73 -11.70 11.33
N THR A 133 3.70 -12.29 11.94
CA THR A 133 2.45 -12.72 11.27
C THR A 133 1.23 -12.43 12.14
N CYS A 134 0.05 -12.35 11.52
CA CYS A 134 -1.20 -12.18 12.28
C CYS A 134 -1.54 -13.47 13.06
N GLU A 135 -1.21 -14.61 12.48
CA GLU A 135 -1.50 -15.95 12.99
C GLU A 135 -0.72 -16.26 14.27
N LEU A 136 0.56 -15.84 14.35
CA LEU A 136 1.37 -15.95 15.57
C LEU A 136 0.85 -15.10 16.73
N GLU A 137 0.05 -14.08 16.42
CA GLU A 137 -0.55 -13.18 17.40
C GLU A 137 -1.99 -13.60 17.76
N GLY A 138 -2.39 -14.81 17.35
CA GLY A 138 -3.67 -15.41 17.74
C GLY A 138 -4.85 -15.07 16.82
N PHE A 139 -4.65 -14.28 15.76
CA PHE A 139 -5.72 -14.02 14.79
C PHE A 139 -5.97 -15.25 13.93
N GLN A 140 -7.25 -15.57 13.70
CA GLN A 140 -7.67 -16.75 12.93
C GLN A 140 -8.57 -16.32 11.77
N GLU A 141 -8.21 -16.73 10.56
CA GLU A 141 -9.05 -16.54 9.37
C GLU A 141 -10.21 -17.55 9.39
N ALA A 142 -11.41 -17.11 9.02
CA ALA A 142 -12.54 -18.03 8.86
C ALA A 142 -12.32 -18.95 7.64
N SER A 143 -12.92 -20.14 7.66
CA SER A 143 -12.82 -21.08 6.54
C SER A 143 -13.28 -20.44 5.23
N GLY A 144 -12.45 -20.52 4.19
CA GLY A 144 -12.73 -19.93 2.88
C GLY A 144 -12.44 -18.42 2.78
N THR A 145 -11.83 -17.83 3.80
CA THR A 145 -11.35 -16.44 3.78
C THR A 145 -9.82 -16.40 3.79
N ARG A 146 -9.25 -15.30 3.28
CA ARG A 146 -7.81 -14.99 3.38
C ARG A 146 -7.59 -13.50 3.57
N LEU A 147 -6.49 -13.12 4.21
CA LEU A 147 -6.00 -11.76 4.19
C LEU A 147 -5.47 -11.36 2.80
N ALA A 148 -5.80 -10.14 2.40
CA ALA A 148 -5.21 -9.46 1.26
C ALA A 148 -3.71 -9.20 1.53
N ASN A 149 -2.86 -9.42 0.54
CA ASN A 149 -1.46 -8.97 0.63
C ASN A 149 -1.37 -7.44 0.54
N PHE A 150 -0.20 -6.87 0.82
CA PHE A 150 -0.07 -5.41 0.87
C PHE A 150 -0.44 -4.71 -0.46
N THR A 151 -0.01 -5.25 -1.60
CA THR A 151 -0.36 -4.71 -2.93
C THR A 151 -1.86 -4.75 -3.19
N GLU A 152 -2.52 -5.86 -2.79
CA GLU A 152 -3.97 -6.00 -2.88
C GLU A 152 -4.69 -4.99 -1.96
N ILE A 153 -4.19 -4.76 -0.75
CA ILE A 153 -4.71 -3.75 0.17
C ILE A 153 -4.61 -2.36 -0.46
N GLN A 154 -3.44 -1.98 -0.96
CA GLN A 154 -3.23 -0.69 -1.63
C GLN A 154 -4.19 -0.51 -2.80
N TRP A 155 -4.38 -1.55 -3.59
CA TRP A 155 -5.32 -1.51 -4.71
C TRP A 155 -6.78 -1.40 -4.25
N LEU A 156 -7.21 -2.21 -3.27
CA LEU A 156 -8.58 -2.20 -2.73
C LEU A 156 -8.94 -0.84 -2.10
N GLU A 157 -7.98 -0.16 -1.48
CA GLU A 157 -8.17 1.16 -0.85
C GLU A 157 -8.01 2.35 -1.82
N SER A 158 -7.45 2.10 -3.01
CA SER A 158 -7.29 3.10 -4.07
C SER A 158 -8.62 3.55 -4.67
N VAL A 159 -8.58 4.63 -5.45
CA VAL A 159 -9.73 5.12 -6.24
C VAL A 159 -10.26 4.03 -7.17
N ARG A 160 -9.36 3.30 -7.85
CA ARG A 160 -9.72 2.19 -8.74
C ARG A 160 -10.45 1.09 -7.99
N GLY A 161 -9.91 0.64 -6.86
CA GLY A 161 -10.53 -0.42 -6.05
C GLY A 161 -11.92 -0.03 -5.56
N LYS A 162 -12.08 1.19 -5.05
CA LYS A 162 -13.39 1.73 -4.61
C LYS A 162 -14.41 1.78 -5.74
N ILE A 163 -14.03 2.26 -6.93
CA ILE A 163 -14.92 2.30 -8.10
C ILE A 163 -15.26 0.91 -8.60
N ALA A 164 -14.29 -0.02 -8.68
CA ALA A 164 -14.52 -1.40 -9.10
C ALA A 164 -15.51 -2.11 -8.17
N LYS A 165 -15.36 -1.93 -6.85
CA LYS A 165 -16.30 -2.47 -5.86
C LYS A 165 -17.70 -1.89 -6.04
N ALA A 166 -17.82 -0.58 -6.20
CA ALA A 166 -19.12 0.05 -6.46
C ALA A 166 -19.75 -0.46 -7.76
N ALA A 167 -18.98 -0.58 -8.84
CA ALA A 167 -19.45 -1.08 -10.12
C ALA A 167 -19.94 -2.53 -10.03
N LYS A 168 -19.24 -3.41 -9.30
CA LYS A 168 -19.68 -4.78 -9.00
C LYS A 168 -20.99 -4.81 -8.22
N SER A 169 -21.08 -4.01 -7.15
CA SER A 169 -22.31 -3.91 -6.36
C SER A 169 -23.49 -3.38 -7.18
N ILE A 170 -23.28 -2.38 -8.04
CA ILE A 170 -24.32 -1.83 -8.92
C ILE A 170 -24.74 -2.88 -9.94
N SER A 171 -23.80 -3.54 -10.62
CA SER A 171 -24.13 -4.46 -11.70
C SER A 171 -24.87 -5.70 -11.21
N ALA A 172 -24.60 -6.16 -9.98
CA ALA A 172 -25.32 -7.25 -9.34
C ALA A 172 -26.68 -6.84 -8.74
N ASN A 173 -26.97 -5.53 -8.62
CA ASN A 173 -28.18 -5.04 -7.96
C ASN A 173 -29.40 -5.05 -8.90
N THR A 174 -30.25 -6.06 -8.73
CA THR A 174 -31.48 -6.26 -9.52
C THR A 174 -32.54 -5.17 -9.28
N PHE A 175 -32.47 -4.42 -8.19
CA PHE A 175 -33.40 -3.33 -7.87
C PHE A 175 -33.09 -2.03 -8.63
N LEU A 176 -31.87 -1.89 -9.19
CA LEU A 176 -31.52 -0.71 -9.98
C LEU A 176 -32.09 -0.79 -11.41
N PRO A 177 -32.21 0.33 -12.14
CA PRO A 177 -32.54 0.29 -13.57
C PRO A 177 -31.53 -0.53 -14.38
N GLN A 178 -31.99 -1.27 -15.39
CA GLN A 178 -31.13 -2.08 -16.26
C GLN A 178 -30.00 -1.23 -16.88
N ALA A 179 -30.31 -0.02 -17.34
CA ALA A 179 -29.32 0.89 -17.89
C ALA A 179 -28.19 1.24 -16.91
N ASN A 180 -28.46 1.31 -15.60
CA ASN A 180 -27.43 1.56 -14.59
C ASN A 180 -26.53 0.33 -14.42
N ARG A 181 -27.12 -0.88 -14.40
CA ARG A 181 -26.35 -2.13 -14.37
C ARG A 181 -25.48 -2.31 -15.60
N ASP A 182 -26.02 -2.01 -16.78
CA ASP A 182 -25.31 -2.14 -18.06
C ASP A 182 -24.11 -1.19 -18.10
N ARG A 183 -24.28 0.07 -17.67
CA ARG A 183 -23.16 1.02 -17.54
C ARG A 183 -22.13 0.55 -16.53
N ALA A 184 -22.55 0.01 -15.37
CA ALA A 184 -21.61 -0.51 -14.39
C ALA A 184 -20.82 -1.73 -14.92
N ASN A 185 -21.47 -2.63 -15.67
CA ASN A 185 -20.80 -3.73 -16.36
C ASN A 185 -19.84 -3.24 -17.45
N SER A 186 -20.25 -2.23 -18.24
CA SER A 186 -19.40 -1.59 -19.25
C SER A 186 -18.17 -0.96 -18.59
N CYS A 187 -18.35 -0.21 -17.51
CA CYS A 187 -17.26 0.33 -16.69
C CYS A 187 -16.30 -0.77 -16.23
N LEU A 188 -16.81 -1.88 -15.66
CA LEU A 188 -15.98 -3.01 -15.25
C LEU A 188 -15.13 -3.57 -16.41
N ASN A 189 -15.71 -3.71 -17.58
CA ASN A 189 -15.06 -4.34 -18.73
C ASN A 189 -14.06 -3.42 -19.45
N LEU A 190 -14.32 -2.11 -19.48
CA LEU A 190 -13.49 -1.14 -20.18
C LEU A 190 -12.34 -0.61 -19.31
N GLU A 191 -12.57 -0.49 -18.00
CA GLU A 191 -11.66 0.22 -17.11
C GLU A 191 -10.79 -0.74 -16.27
N PHE A 192 -11.24 -1.97 -16.01
CA PHE A 192 -10.60 -2.88 -15.05
C PHE A 192 -10.20 -4.23 -15.65
N LYS A 193 -9.06 -4.74 -15.20
CA LYS A 193 -8.54 -6.06 -15.55
C LYS A 193 -9.32 -7.17 -14.84
N ASP A 194 -9.23 -8.40 -15.34
CA ASP A 194 -9.94 -9.54 -14.73
C ASP A 194 -9.55 -9.77 -13.27
N TRP A 195 -8.25 -9.76 -12.96
CA TRP A 195 -7.79 -9.92 -11.57
C TRP A 195 -8.26 -8.77 -10.65
N GLU A 196 -8.42 -7.55 -11.18
CA GLU A 196 -8.96 -6.41 -10.43
C GLU A 196 -10.44 -6.63 -10.10
N LYS A 197 -11.20 -7.15 -11.07
CA LYS A 197 -12.62 -7.51 -10.90
C LYS A 197 -12.79 -8.63 -9.88
N ASP A 198 -11.92 -9.63 -9.91
CA ASP A 198 -11.94 -10.78 -8.99
C ASP A 198 -11.56 -10.37 -7.57
N LEU A 199 -10.56 -9.50 -7.42
CA LEU A 199 -10.14 -8.95 -6.14
C LEU A 199 -11.26 -8.11 -5.50
N ALA A 200 -11.90 -7.24 -6.29
CA ALA A 200 -13.05 -6.45 -5.83
C ALA A 200 -14.22 -7.36 -5.38
N GLN A 201 -14.54 -8.39 -6.17
CA GLN A 201 -15.60 -9.35 -5.83
C GLN A 201 -15.27 -10.13 -4.56
N GLY A 202 -14.05 -10.67 -4.46
CA GLY A 202 -13.62 -11.42 -3.28
C GLY A 202 -13.65 -10.57 -2.01
N ASN A 203 -13.39 -9.27 -2.10
CA ASN A 203 -13.54 -8.37 -0.97
C ASN A 203 -15.00 -8.05 -0.62
N ILE A 204 -15.88 -7.88 -1.62
CA ILE A 204 -17.34 -7.72 -1.39
C ILE A 204 -17.92 -8.96 -0.70
N ASP A 205 -17.49 -10.15 -1.13
CA ASP A 205 -17.97 -11.44 -0.60
C ASP A 205 -17.34 -11.79 0.77
N ASN A 206 -16.51 -10.91 1.34
CA ASN A 206 -15.72 -11.16 2.55
C ASN A 206 -14.80 -12.41 2.48
N LYS A 207 -14.42 -12.84 1.27
CA LYS A 207 -13.44 -13.91 1.04
C LYS A 207 -12.00 -13.39 1.06
N ILE A 208 -11.81 -12.13 0.71
CA ILE A 208 -10.51 -11.45 0.75
C ILE A 208 -10.62 -10.25 1.70
N LEU A 209 -9.93 -10.32 2.83
CA LEU A 209 -10.07 -9.37 3.94
C LEU A 209 -8.89 -8.38 3.96
N VAL A 210 -9.19 -7.08 4.09
CA VAL A 210 -8.15 -6.06 4.28
C VAL A 210 -7.56 -6.16 5.69
N GLU A 211 -8.41 -6.46 6.68
CA GLU A 211 -8.02 -6.70 8.05
C GLU A 211 -8.93 -7.76 8.69
N ILE A 212 -8.39 -8.48 9.67
CA ILE A 212 -9.11 -9.45 10.49
C ILE A 212 -9.19 -8.93 11.93
N VAL A 213 -10.33 -9.15 12.57
CA VAL A 213 -10.56 -8.79 13.96
C VAL A 213 -10.06 -9.93 14.84
N HIS A 214 -9.43 -9.59 15.96
CA HIS A 214 -9.09 -10.60 16.96
C HIS A 214 -10.38 -11.24 17.49
N PRO A 215 -10.47 -12.59 17.55
CA PRO A 215 -11.63 -13.30 18.08
C PRO A 215 -11.99 -12.89 19.51
#